data_AF-A0A925EBP7-F1
#
_entry.id   AF-A0A925EBP7-F1
#
_cell.length_a   1.000
_cell.length_b   1.000
_cell.length_c   1.000
_cell.angle_alpha   90.00
_cell.angle_beta   90.00
_cell.angle_gamma   90.00
#
_symmetry.space_group_name_H-M   'P 1'
#
loop_
_entity.id
_entity.type
_entity.pdbx_description
1 polymer ?
#
loop_
_entity_poly.entity_id
_entity_poly.type
_entity_poly.pdbx_seq_one_letter_code
_entity_poly.pdbx_strand_id
1 'polypeptide(L)'
;MKLNSAKEVWIARIVAWAVLGAISCGIIFMTTFMVGPTLFSGQSTANKIALAMYCPGAESSSLQEGASTPTTSDSSGTYGHTVEVTCYFADGSTKIIRNEQYAIASIGGMFGIGGLIGIVISLPLLLIPFILIRKKKES
;
A
#
# COMPACT_ATOMS: atom_id res chain seq x y z
N MET A 1 -11.82 -37.49 -10.30
CA MET A 1 -12.01 -38.37 -9.13
C MET A 1 -13.35 -38.02 -8.47
N LYS A 2 -14.29 -38.96 -8.38
CA LYS A 2 -15.53 -38.79 -7.61
C LYS A 2 -15.17 -39.00 -6.14
N LEU A 3 -15.24 -37.93 -5.34
CA LEU A 3 -15.11 -37.99 -3.87
C LEU A 3 -16.33 -38.74 -3.35
N ASN A 4 -16.12 -39.92 -2.77
CA ASN A 4 -17.19 -40.89 -2.50
C ASN A 4 -17.74 -40.80 -1.07
N SER A 5 -17.18 -39.93 -0.21
CA SER A 5 -17.75 -39.65 1.11
C SER A 5 -17.85 -38.15 1.41
N ALA A 6 -18.89 -37.77 2.17
CA ALA A 6 -19.09 -36.39 2.63
C ALA A 6 -17.87 -35.82 3.40
N LYS A 7 -17.08 -36.69 4.04
CA LYS A 7 -15.82 -36.32 4.71
C LYS A 7 -14.75 -35.87 3.72
N GLU A 8 -14.55 -36.59 2.63
CA GLU A 8 -13.52 -36.26 1.64
C GLU A 8 -13.82 -34.93 0.93
N VAL A 9 -15.09 -34.64 0.65
CA VAL A 9 -15.52 -33.35 0.08
C VAL A 9 -15.23 -32.19 1.02
N TRP A 10 -15.41 -32.38 2.33
CA TRP A 10 -15.14 -31.36 3.35
C TRP A 10 -13.63 -31.10 3.50
N ILE A 11 -12.82 -32.16 3.51
CA ILE A 11 -11.35 -32.05 3.57
C ILE A 11 -10.83 -31.32 2.32
N ALA A 12 -11.29 -31.69 1.13
CA ALA A 12 -10.90 -31.01 -0.12
C ALA A 12 -11.24 -29.52 -0.11
N ARG A 13 -12.36 -29.13 0.50
CA ARG A 13 -12.74 -27.72 0.68
C ARG A 13 -11.80 -26.99 1.64
N ILE A 14 -11.50 -27.57 2.80
CA ILE A 14 -10.56 -26.96 3.76
C ILE A 14 -9.20 -26.73 3.10
N VAL A 15 -8.69 -27.73 2.37
CA VAL A 15 -7.41 -27.61 1.66
C VAL A 15 -7.48 -26.51 0.60
N ALA A 16 -8.56 -26.44 -0.19
CA ALA A 16 -8.75 -25.37 -1.17
C ALA A 16 -8.77 -23.98 -0.53
N TRP A 17 -9.42 -23.82 0.62
CA TRP A 17 -9.45 -22.57 1.38
C TRP A 17 -8.08 -22.22 1.96
N ALA A 18 -7.33 -23.19 2.47
CA ALA A 18 -5.96 -22.97 2.95
C ALA A 18 -5.04 -22.51 1.82
N VAL A 19 -5.13 -23.13 0.64
CA VAL A 19 -4.35 -22.75 -0.55
C VAL A 19 -4.74 -21.35 -1.03
N LEU A 20 -6.04 -21.04 -1.14
CA LEU A 20 -6.51 -19.70 -1.51
C LEU A 20 -6.09 -18.64 -0.48
N GLY A 21 -6.14 -18.98 0.81
CA GLY A 21 -5.65 -18.10 1.88
C GLY A 21 -4.16 -17.83 1.76
N ALA A 22 -3.34 -18.85 1.49
CA ALA A 22 -1.90 -18.67 1.28
C ALA A 22 -1.60 -17.79 0.05
N ILE A 23 -2.31 -18.01 -1.06
CA ILE A 23 -2.18 -17.19 -2.28
C ILE A 23 -2.60 -15.74 -1.99
N SER A 24 -3.73 -15.54 -1.31
CA SER A 24 -4.22 -14.22 -0.90
C SER A 24 -3.19 -13.48 -0.03
N CYS A 25 -2.62 -14.14 0.97
CA CYS A 25 -1.57 -13.55 1.81
C CYS A 25 -0.34 -13.18 0.98
N GLY A 26 0.07 -14.05 0.04
CA GLY A 26 1.16 -13.77 -0.89
C GLY A 26 0.90 -12.54 -1.76
N ILE A 27 -0.32 -12.39 -2.29
CA ILE A 27 -0.72 -11.22 -3.09
C ILE A 27 -0.64 -9.96 -2.24
N ILE A 28 -1.24 -9.94 -1.05
CA ILE A 28 -1.22 -8.77 -0.16
C ILE A 28 0.22 -8.39 0.20
N PHE A 29 1.07 -9.37 0.48
CA PHE A 29 2.48 -9.14 0.75
C PHE A 29 3.20 -8.51 -0.45
N MET A 30 3.07 -9.10 -1.63
CA MET A 30 3.73 -8.61 -2.85
C MET A 30 3.24 -7.21 -3.24
N THR A 31 1.94 -6.93 -3.14
CA THR A 31 1.43 -5.60 -3.47
C THR A 31 1.86 -4.56 -2.44
N THR A 32 1.93 -4.92 -1.16
CA THR A 32 2.37 -4.01 -0.09
C THR A 32 3.85 -3.65 -0.24
N PHE A 33 4.72 -4.64 -0.48
CA PHE A 33 6.17 -4.44 -0.45
C PHE A 33 6.81 -4.19 -1.82
N MET A 34 6.14 -4.49 -2.93
CA MET A 34 6.68 -4.24 -4.27
C MET A 34 5.86 -3.20 -5.04
N VAL A 35 4.54 -3.37 -5.11
CA VAL A 35 3.69 -2.45 -5.89
C VAL A 35 3.56 -1.09 -5.21
N GLY A 36 3.38 -1.08 -3.88
CA GLY A 36 3.32 0.15 -3.09
C GLY A 36 4.54 1.05 -3.31
N PRO A 37 5.77 0.59 -3.01
CA PRO A 37 6.98 1.37 -3.23
C PRO A 37 7.21 1.78 -4.69
N THR A 38 6.89 0.91 -5.67
CA THR A 38 7.09 1.26 -7.09
C THR A 38 6.17 2.41 -7.53
N LEU A 39 4.91 2.45 -7.07
CA LEU A 39 3.97 3.55 -7.34
C LEU A 39 4.38 4.90 -6.71
N PHE A 40 5.26 4.85 -5.71
CA PHE A 40 5.70 6.00 -4.92
C PHE A 40 7.17 6.36 -5.13
N SER A 41 7.84 5.65 -6.04
CA SER A 41 9.20 5.99 -6.47
C SER A 41 9.29 7.38 -7.10
N GLY A 42 8.16 7.92 -7.58
CA GLY A 42 8.06 9.31 -8.03
C GLY A 42 7.79 10.29 -6.88
N GLN A 43 8.68 11.28 -6.70
CA GLN A 43 8.55 12.35 -5.69
C GLN A 43 7.20 13.08 -5.74
N SER A 44 6.56 13.19 -6.91
CA SER A 44 5.26 13.85 -7.08
C SER A 44 4.13 13.18 -6.28
N THR A 45 4.11 11.85 -6.19
CA THR A 45 3.04 11.11 -5.51
C THR A 45 3.18 11.23 -4.00
N ALA A 46 4.41 11.11 -3.49
CA ALA A 46 4.73 11.30 -2.08
C ALA A 46 4.40 12.72 -1.61
N ASN A 47 4.73 13.74 -2.42
CA ASN A 47 4.36 15.13 -2.15
C ASN A 47 2.85 15.31 -2.01
N LYS A 48 2.06 14.82 -2.98
CA LYS A 48 0.60 14.94 -2.94
C LYS A 48 -0.02 14.30 -1.70
N ILE A 49 0.52 13.18 -1.23
CA ILE A 49 -0.01 12.48 -0.05
C ILE A 49 0.38 13.20 1.24
N ALA A 50 1.62 13.68 1.35
CA ALA A 50 2.04 14.49 2.49
C ALA A 50 1.22 15.79 2.57
N LEU A 51 0.95 16.44 1.44
CA LEU A 51 0.07 17.60 1.33
C LEU A 51 -1.37 17.26 1.74
N ALA A 52 -1.95 16.19 1.22
CA ALA A 52 -3.30 15.77 1.59
C ALA A 52 -3.43 15.41 3.09
N MET A 53 -2.37 14.86 3.69
CA MET A 53 -2.39 14.41 5.08
C MET A 53 -2.14 15.54 6.09
N TYR A 54 -1.17 16.43 5.81
CA TYR A 54 -0.74 17.46 6.76
C TYR A 54 -1.15 18.89 6.40
N CYS A 55 -1.48 19.17 5.13
CA CYS A 55 -1.90 20.49 4.66
C CYS A 55 -3.16 20.41 3.79
N PRO A 56 -4.29 19.92 4.33
CA PRO A 56 -5.54 19.88 3.57
C PRO A 56 -5.97 21.31 3.21
N GLY A 57 -6.18 21.57 1.91
CA GLY A 57 -6.65 22.88 1.44
C GLY A 57 -5.56 23.93 1.21
N ALA A 58 -4.28 23.54 1.13
CA ALA A 58 -3.23 24.45 0.66
C ALA A 58 -3.44 24.79 -0.83
N GLU A 59 -3.36 26.08 -1.18
CA GLU A 59 -3.51 26.55 -2.57
C GLU A 59 -2.21 26.34 -3.37
N SER A 60 -1.08 26.43 -2.69
CA SER A 60 0.23 26.15 -3.28
C SER A 60 1.20 25.57 -2.26
N SER A 61 2.21 24.88 -2.77
CA SER A 61 3.26 24.27 -1.97
C SER A 61 4.62 24.50 -2.60
N SER A 62 5.60 24.92 -1.81
CA SER A 62 7.00 24.95 -2.22
C SER A 62 7.74 23.77 -1.61
N LEU A 63 8.53 23.09 -2.45
CA LEU A 63 9.42 22.02 -2.04
C LEU A 63 10.81 22.62 -1.87
N GLN A 64 11.36 22.59 -0.67
CA GLN A 64 12.78 22.82 -0.44
C GLN A 64 13.44 21.48 -0.18
N GLU A 65 14.24 21.04 -1.16
CA GLU A 65 15.21 19.96 -0.96
C GLU A 65 16.45 20.57 -0.30
N GLY A 66 16.71 20.18 0.95
CA GLY A 66 17.93 20.51 1.65
C GLY A 66 19.11 19.64 1.23
N ALA A 67 20.23 19.79 1.92
CA ALA A 67 21.48 19.12 1.56
C ALA A 67 21.34 17.59 1.56
N SER A 68 21.70 16.98 0.43
CA SER A 68 21.80 15.53 0.26
C SER A 68 23.00 15.03 1.06
N THR A 69 22.76 14.46 2.25
CA THR A 69 23.83 13.88 3.06
C THR A 69 23.81 12.36 2.92
N PRO A 70 24.98 11.71 2.75
CA PRO A 70 25.04 10.26 2.74
C PRO A 70 24.52 9.71 4.07
N THR A 71 23.53 8.83 4.02
CA THR A 71 22.98 8.17 5.23
C THR A 71 23.81 6.98 5.69
N THR A 72 24.85 6.65 4.92
CA THR A 72 25.77 5.54 5.18
C THR A 72 27.20 6.00 4.91
N SER A 73 28.16 5.39 5.60
CA SER A 73 29.60 5.63 5.41
C SER A 73 30.18 4.92 4.18
N ASP A 74 29.38 4.18 3.42
CA ASP A 74 29.80 3.47 2.21
C ASP A 74 29.63 4.35 0.96
N SER A 75 30.58 4.25 0.02
CA SER A 75 30.57 5.00 -1.24
C SER A 75 29.41 4.63 -2.20
N SER A 76 28.69 3.55 -1.90
CA SER A 76 27.47 3.10 -2.58
C SER A 76 26.20 3.28 -1.74
N GLY A 77 26.30 4.01 -0.62
CA GLY A 77 25.22 4.21 0.33
C GLY A 77 24.07 5.05 -0.20
N THR A 78 22.89 4.86 0.40
CA THR A 78 21.72 5.70 0.17
C THR A 78 21.99 7.15 0.57
N TYR A 79 21.66 8.09 -0.30
CA TYR A 79 21.67 9.51 0.03
C TYR A 79 20.34 9.88 0.68
N GLY A 80 20.40 10.47 1.88
CA GLY A 80 19.24 11.04 2.54
C GLY A 80 19.08 12.48 2.09
N HIS A 81 17.97 12.78 1.43
CA HIS A 81 17.57 14.14 1.14
C HIS A 81 16.68 14.63 2.27
N THR A 82 17.00 15.80 2.83
CA THR A 82 16.06 16.50 3.71
C THR A 82 15.02 17.17 2.82
N VAL A 83 13.75 16.80 2.97
CA VAL A 83 12.66 17.45 2.24
C VAL A 83 11.84 18.26 3.23
N GLU A 84 11.77 19.57 3.01
CA GLU A 84 10.87 20.46 3.72
C GLU A 84 9.81 20.96 2.75
N VAL A 85 8.54 20.73 3.09
CA VAL A 85 7.41 21.20 2.29
C VAL A 85 6.77 22.38 3.01
N THR A 86 6.77 23.55 2.39
CA THR A 86 6.04 24.70 2.91
C THR A 86 4.71 24.82 2.18
N CYS A 87 3.62 24.78 2.92
CA CYS A 87 2.26 24.93 2.44
C CYS A 87 1.78 26.37 2.62
N TYR A 88 1.15 26.94 1.60
CA TYR A 88 0.52 28.25 1.64
C TYR A 88 -1.00 28.09 1.55
N PHE A 89 -1.72 28.69 2.48
CA PHE A 89 -3.18 28.63 2.57
C PHE A 89 -3.82 29.94 2.09
N ALA A 90 -5.10 29.87 1.70
CA ALA A 90 -5.86 31.01 1.19
C ALA A 90 -6.04 32.16 2.21
N ASP A 91 -5.88 31.87 3.50
CA ASP A 91 -5.90 32.84 4.59
C ASP A 91 -4.55 33.57 4.78
N GLY A 92 -3.55 33.26 3.95
CA GLY A 92 -2.20 33.80 4.02
C GLY A 92 -1.32 33.13 5.08
N SER A 93 -1.82 32.12 5.79
CA SER A 93 -1.03 31.35 6.74
C SER A 93 -0.08 30.38 6.03
N THR A 94 1.04 30.06 6.67
CA THR A 94 2.01 29.08 6.18
C THR A 94 2.23 27.98 7.20
N LYS A 95 2.37 26.75 6.71
CA LYS A 95 2.69 25.59 7.54
C LYS A 95 3.86 24.83 6.92
N ILE A 96 4.84 24.51 7.75
CA ILE A 96 6.02 23.77 7.33
C ILE A 96 5.85 22.31 7.77
N ILE A 97 5.89 21.40 6.80
CA ILE A 97 5.98 19.95 7.05
C ILE A 97 7.46 19.61 7.16
N ARG A 98 7.86 19.12 8.35
CA ARG A 98 9.23 18.66 8.59
C ARG A 98 9.51 17.34 7.89
N ASN A 99 10.78 17.09 7.61
CA ASN A 99 11.25 15.87 6.93
C ASN A 99 10.75 14.56 7.58
N GLU A 100 10.71 14.50 8.92
CA GLU A 100 10.22 13.33 9.66
C GLU A 100 8.74 13.02 9.37
N GLN A 101 7.90 14.05 9.28
CA GLN A 101 6.45 13.90 9.04
C GLN A 101 6.21 13.49 7.59
N TYR A 102 6.98 14.08 6.68
CA TYR A 102 6.98 13.72 5.27
C TYR A 102 7.40 12.26 5.03
N ALA A 103 8.48 11.82 5.68
CA ALA A 103 8.96 10.43 5.61
C ALA A 103 7.89 9.44 6.13
N ILE A 104 7.25 9.74 7.27
CA ILE A 104 6.20 8.88 7.82
C ILE A 104 4.98 8.82 6.89
N ALA A 105 4.52 9.95 6.34
CA ALA A 105 3.38 9.95 5.42
C ALA A 105 3.68 9.24 4.10
N SER A 106 4.88 9.39 3.56
CA SER A 106 5.30 8.69 2.34
C SER A 106 5.42 7.19 2.56
N ILE A 107 6.08 6.74 3.63
CA ILE A 107 6.17 5.32 4.01
C ILE A 107 4.78 4.73 4.29
N GLY A 108 3.96 5.43 5.07
CA GLY A 108 2.60 5.01 5.39
C GLY A 108 1.72 4.93 4.14
N GLY A 109 1.85 5.91 3.24
CA GLY A 109 1.15 5.91 1.94
C GLY A 109 1.58 4.75 1.05
N MET A 110 2.89 4.49 0.93
CA MET A 110 3.45 3.40 0.12
C MET A 110 2.86 2.05 0.51
N PHE A 111 2.98 1.70 1.79
CA PHE A 111 2.50 0.41 2.29
C PHE A 111 0.97 0.37 2.37
N GLY A 112 0.32 1.48 2.73
CA GLY A 112 -1.13 1.58 2.82
C GLY A 112 -1.82 1.34 1.47
N ILE A 113 -1.38 2.03 0.41
CA ILE A 113 -1.95 1.86 -0.93
C ILE A 113 -1.62 0.47 -1.49
N GLY A 114 -0.37 0.01 -1.32
CA GLY A 114 0.01 -1.33 -1.74
C GLY A 114 -0.83 -2.43 -1.08
N GLY A 115 -1.09 -2.30 0.23
CA GLY A 115 -1.97 -3.19 0.97
C GLY A 115 -3.43 -3.12 0.51
N LEU A 116 -3.94 -1.92 0.24
CA LEU A 116 -5.29 -1.71 -0.29
C LEU A 116 -5.49 -2.40 -1.64
N ILE A 117 -4.54 -2.25 -2.57
CA ILE A 117 -4.56 -2.94 -3.86
C ILE A 117 -4.56 -4.45 -3.66
N GLY A 118 -3.72 -4.95 -2.75
CA GLY A 118 -3.65 -6.36 -2.39
C GLY A 118 -4.98 -6.91 -1.90
N ILE A 119 -5.66 -6.17 -1.03
CA ILE A 119 -6.99 -6.53 -0.50
C ILE A 119 -8.02 -6.57 -1.62
N VAL A 120 -8.05 -5.55 -2.49
CA VAL A 120 -9.00 -5.46 -3.62
C VAL A 120 -8.85 -6.64 -4.58
N ILE A 121 -7.63 -7.12 -4.81
CA ILE A 121 -7.38 -8.29 -5.68
C ILE A 121 -7.68 -9.60 -4.94
N SER A 122 -7.39 -9.66 -3.64
CA SER A 122 -7.50 -10.88 -2.84
C SER A 122 -8.93 -11.23 -2.44
N LEU A 123 -9.76 -10.22 -2.15
CA LEU A 123 -11.17 -10.42 -1.76
C LEU A 123 -11.98 -11.21 -2.79
N PRO A 124 -11.96 -10.83 -4.09
CA PRO A 124 -12.63 -11.58 -5.14
C PRO A 124 -12.11 -13.01 -5.25
N LEU A 125 -10.79 -13.20 -5.11
CA LEU A 125 -10.15 -14.52 -5.21
C LEU A 125 -10.67 -15.48 -4.13
N LEU A 126 -10.94 -14.97 -2.93
CA LEU A 126 -11.52 -15.75 -1.82
C LEU A 126 -13.04 -15.91 -1.94
N LEU A 127 -13.76 -14.87 -2.36
CA LEU A 127 -15.23 -14.85 -2.31
C LEU A 127 -15.91 -15.44 -3.55
N ILE A 128 -15.35 -15.27 -4.75
CA ILE A 128 -15.96 -15.78 -5.99
C ILE A 128 -16.15 -17.31 -5.97
N PRO A 129 -15.15 -18.12 -5.56
CA PRO A 129 -15.33 -19.57 -5.48
C PRO A 129 -16.43 -19.96 -4.49
N PHE A 130 -16.54 -19.24 -3.36
CA PHE A 130 -17.56 -19.50 -2.35
C PHE A 130 -18.97 -19.22 -2.88
N ILE A 131 -19.16 -18.09 -3.57
CA ILE A 131 -20.45 -17.70 -4.14
C ILE A 131 -20.87 -18.67 -5.25
N LEU A 132 -19.94 -19.07 -6.13
CA LEU A 132 -20.22 -20.03 -7.21
C LEU A 132 -20.60 -21.41 -6.67
N ILE A 133 -19.91 -21.89 -5.62
CA ILE A 133 -20.24 -23.18 -4.98
C ILE A 133 -21.61 -23.13 -4.29
N ARG A 134 -21.98 -22.01 -3.66
CA ARG A 134 -23.31 -21.85 -3.06
C ARG A 134 -24.41 -21.84 -4.11
N LYS A 135 -24.28 -21.04 -5.17
CA LYS A 135 -25.29 -20.98 -6.24
C LYS A 135 -25.55 -22.32 -6.90
N LYS A 136 -24.51 -23.14 -7.07
CA LYS A 136 -24.64 -24.49 -7.66
C LYS A 136 -25.32 -25.51 -6.75
N LYS A 137 -25.57 -25.17 -5.48
CA LYS A 137 -26.22 -26.02 -4.49
C LYS A 137 -27.72 -25.71 -4.33
N GLU A 138 -28.16 -24.56 -4.82
CA GLU A 138 -29.55 -24.08 -4.78
C GLU A 138 -30.33 -24.34 -6.09
N SER A 139 -29.63 -24.75 -7.16
CA SER A 139 -30.20 -25.16 -8.46
C SER A 139 -30.10 -26.66 -8.65
#